data_AF-A0A3C1FN93-F1
#
_entry.id   AF-A0A3C1FN93-F1
#
_cell.length_a   1.000
_cell.length_b   1.000
_cell.length_c   1.000
_cell.angle_alpha   90.00
_cell.angle_beta   90.00
_cell.angle_gamma   90.00
#
_symmetry.space_group_name_H-M   'P 1'
#
loop_
_entity.id
_entity.type
_entity.pdbx_description
1 polymer ?
#
loop_
_entity_poly.entity_id
_entity_poly.type
_entity_poly.pdbx_seq_one_letter_code
_entity_poly.pdbx_strand_id
1 'polypeptide(L)' 'RLRIGTAVTLNAYYHPLRLAEELNMLDIFSGGRLNWGSGRGFDPVEFKLFGVTAD' A
#
# COMPACT_ATOMS: atom_id res chain seq x y z
N ARG A 1 -8.29 -6.20 21.43
CA ARG A 1 -7.07 -6.55 20.67
C ARG A 1 -6.69 -5.35 19.80
N LEU A 2 -5.40 -5.00 19.69
CA LEU A 2 -4.93 -3.86 18.88
C LEU A 2 -5.04 -4.15 17.37
N ARG A 3 -5.42 -3.17 16.54
CA ARG A 3 -5.45 -3.28 15.07
C ARG A 3 -4.23 -2.60 14.45
N ILE A 4 -3.82 -3.04 13.26
CA ILE A 4 -2.67 -2.50 12.53
C ILE A 4 -3.21 -1.85 11.26
N GLY A 5 -2.84 -0.61 10.97
CA GLY A 5 -3.31 0.10 9.79
C GLY A 5 -2.21 0.77 8.99
N THR A 6 -2.43 0.89 7.68
CA THR A 6 -1.62 1.74 6.80
C THR A 6 -2.35 3.06 6.57
N ALA A 7 -1.62 4.18 6.53
CA ALA A 7 -2.18 5.51 6.29
C ALA A 7 -1.19 6.37 5.50
N VAL A 8 -0.96 6.09 4.23
CA VAL A 8 -1.59 5.12 3.31
C VAL A 8 -0.51 4.38 2.54
N THR A 9 -0.81 3.22 1.94
CA THR A 9 0.08 2.66 0.91
C THR A 9 -0.10 3.45 -0.39
N LEU A 10 1.00 3.81 -1.05
CA LEU A 10 0.98 4.52 -2.32
C LEU A 10 0.91 3.51 -3.47
N ASN A 11 -0.30 3.05 -3.78
CA ASN A 11 -0.51 1.89 -4.65
C ASN A 11 0.08 2.07 -6.06
N ALA A 12 0.18 3.31 -6.53
CA ALA A 12 0.78 3.65 -7.81
C ALA A 12 2.23 3.16 -7.94
N TYR A 13 2.95 3.01 -6.82
CA TYR A 13 4.36 2.65 -6.80
C TYR A 13 4.63 1.15 -6.62
N TYR A 14 3.59 0.32 -6.51
CA TYR A 14 3.72 -1.12 -6.32
C TYR A 14 3.19 -1.91 -7.51
N HIS A 15 3.81 -3.05 -7.79
CA HIS A 15 3.16 -4.06 -8.60
C HIS A 15 1.91 -4.57 -7.85
N PRO A 16 0.71 -4.57 -8.45
CA PRO A 16 -0.54 -4.84 -7.73
C PRO A 16 -0.58 -6.22 -7.08
N LEU A 17 -0.01 -7.25 -7.73
CA LEU A 17 0.07 -8.59 -7.14
C LEU A 17 0.96 -8.62 -5.90
N ARG A 18 2.10 -7.91 -5.92
CA ARG A 18 3.01 -7.88 -4.79
C ARG A 18 2.37 -7.20 -3.58
N LEU A 19 1.68 -6.08 -3.81
CA LEU A 19 0.95 -5.39 -2.75
C LEU A 19 -0.14 -6.29 -2.15
N ALA A 20 -0.90 -6.99 -3.00
CA ALA A 20 -1.92 -7.92 -2.53
C ALA A 20 -1.33 -9.07 -1.68
N GLU A 21 -0.20 -9.64 -2.10
CA GLU A 21 0.50 -10.69 -1.37
C GLU A 21 0.99 -10.20 0.01
N GLU A 22 1.62 -9.03 0.07
CA GLU A 22 2.13 -8.45 1.31
C GLU A 22 1.00 -8.11 2.30
N LEU A 23 -0.10 -7.53 1.81
CA LEU A 23 -1.28 -7.23 2.64
C LEU A 23 -1.93 -8.52 3.15
N ASN A 24 -2.09 -9.53 2.29
CA ASN A 24 -2.69 -10.81 2.69
C ASN A 24 -1.80 -11.55 3.70
N MET A 25 -0.48 -11.54 3.51
CA MET A 25 0.47 -12.11 4.46
C MET A 25 0.32 -11.43 5.84
N LEU A 26 0.26 -10.10 5.88
CA LEU A 26 0.07 -9.35 7.11
C LEU A 26 -1.29 -9.62 7.75
N ASP A 27 -2.36 -9.75 6.95
CA ASP A 27 -3.69 -10.06 7.47
C ASP A 27 -3.73 -11.46 8.12
N ILE A 28 -3.17 -12.47 7.45
CA ILE A 28 -3.05 -13.84 7.97
C ILE A 28 -2.22 -13.88 9.25
N PHE A 29 -1.02 -13.29 9.27
CA PHE A 29 -0.16 -13.28 10.45
C PHE A 29 -0.71 -12.48 11.61
N SER A 30 -1.44 -11.40 11.31
CA SER A 30 -2.10 -10.61 12.34
C SER A 30 -3.39 -11.26 12.85
N GLY A 31 -3.92 -12.26 12.13
CA GLY A 31 -5.19 -12.91 12.45
C GLY A 31 -6.40 -12.00 12.17
N GLY A 32 -6.44 -11.38 10.99
CA GLY A 32 -7.55 -10.54 10.55
C GLY A 32 -7.56 -9.12 11.12
N ARG A 33 -6.40 -8.59 11.53
CA ARG A 33 -6.31 -7.30 12.25
C ARG A 33 -5.81 -6.15 11.38
N LEU A 34 -5.65 -6.38 10.09
CA LEU A 34 -5.22 -5.36 9.15
C LEU A 34 -6.37 -4.40 8.81
N ASN A 35 -6.06 -3.10 8.83
CA ASN A 35 -6.86 -2.03 8.25
C ASN A 35 -6.07 -1.42 7.10
N TRP A 36 -6.38 -1.79 5.86
CA TRP A 36 -5.65 -1.28 4.71
C TRP A 36 -6.16 0.11 4.28
N GLY A 37 -5.32 1.13 4.46
CA GLY A 37 -5.50 2.46 3.88
C GLY A 37 -4.75 2.57 2.55
N SER A 38 -5.50 2.88 1.49
CA SER A 38 -5.05 2.98 0.10
C SER A 38 -4.93 4.44 -0.33
N GLY A 39 -3.83 4.79 -1.00
CA GLY A 39 -3.56 6.13 -1.51
C GLY A 39 -2.90 6.10 -2.89
N ARG A 40 -3.02 7.22 -3.61
CA ARG A 40 -2.46 7.38 -4.97
C ARG A 40 -1.04 7.94 -4.99
N GLY A 41 -0.64 8.66 -3.94
CA GLY A 41 0.54 9.53 -3.99
C GLY A 41 0.19 10.90 -4.56
N PHE A 42 0.98 11.93 -4.24
CA PHE A 42 0.74 13.28 -4.74
C PHE A 42 2.02 14.03 -5.11
N ASP A 43 3.21 13.56 -4.70
CA ASP A 43 4.47 14.26 -4.93
C ASP A 43 5.00 14.00 -6.35
N PRO A 44 5.07 15.01 -7.24
CA PRO A 44 5.58 14.84 -8.60
C PRO A 44 7.02 14.31 -8.66
N VAL A 45 7.84 14.59 -7.64
CA VAL A 45 9.21 14.08 -7.55
C VAL A 45 9.20 12.57 -7.36
N GLU A 46 8.33 12.05 -6.49
CA GLU A 46 8.17 10.61 -6.27
C GLU A 46 7.63 9.92 -7.53
N PHE A 47 6.62 10.49 -8.19
CA PHE A 47 6.11 9.95 -9.46
C PHE A 47 7.21 9.81 -10.52
N LYS A 48 8.05 10.84 -10.68
CA LYS A 48 9.18 10.80 -11.61
C LYS A 48 10.22 9.74 -11.21
N LEU A 49 10.51 9.60 -9.91
CA LEU A 49 11.48 8.63 -9.40
C LEU A 49 11.02 7.18 -9.64
N PHE A 50 9.74 6.89 -9.44
CA PHE A 50 9.16 5.57 -9.63
C PHE A 50 8.72 5.30 -11.08
N GLY A 51 8.88 6.27 -11.99
CA GLY A 51 8.53 6.12 -13.40
C GLY A 51 7.02 5.98 -13.64
N VAL A 52 6.21 6.55 -12.75
CA VAL A 52 4.74 6.45 -12.76
C VAL A 52 4.16 7.79 -13.21
N THR A 53 3.13 7.75 -14.06
CA THR A 53 2.43 8.97 -14.47
C THR A 53 1.53 9.44 -13.34
N ALA A 54 1.53 10.74 -13.06
CA ALA A 54 0.49 11.36 -12.24
C ALA A 54 -0.75 11.53 -13.12
N ASP A 55 -1.69 10.59 -13.03
CA ASP A 55 -3.01 10.60 -13.66
C ASP A 55 -4.08 11.32 -12.82
#